data_AF-A0A131Z4D9-F1
#
_entry.id   AF-A0A131Z4D9-F1
#
_cell.length_a   1.000
_cell.length_b   1.000
_cell.length_c   1.000
_cell.angle_alpha   90.00
_cell.angle_beta   90.00
_cell.angle_gamma   90.00
#
_symmetry.space_group_name_H-M   'P 1'
#
loop_
_entity.id
_entity.type
_entity.pdbx_description
1 polymer ?
#
loop_
_entity_poly.entity_id
_entity_poly.type
_entity_poly.pdbx_seq_one_letter_code
_entity_poly.pdbx_strand_id
1 'polypeptide(L)'
;MLPCQPFYHFLRELPLTPILSTKTANLNFFCGTYLAQSESDAATTSLFIYFSPLVERSSLGIRTASLSLNGKAYFRMPFTMVNIFPLFDLTKRNCFAVWDEVIPEKVTVRAFEAVKVLEGDMLSLLIESAPYIVRREDTEALVKAHFATADEAVIENLQMSLLCPIAKRKIRVPCRGARCQHMQCFDAYAYLALNDSTLHPSWRCPVCNDQVLLQDIRIDLLTLDILRKAESECSNVNLLPNGSWALAVGCHDRSVITIDDSPIKMPTRTLCNSSVVDLTYDSD
;
A
#
# COMPACT_ATOMS: atom_id res chain seq x y z
N MET A 1 21.29 -14.31 3.81
CA MET A 1 20.53 -13.10 3.39
C MET A 1 19.49 -12.84 4.45
N LEU A 2 19.43 -11.63 5.02
CA LEU A 2 18.44 -11.27 6.05
C LEU A 2 17.03 -11.29 5.43
N PRO A 3 16.02 -11.82 6.14
CA PRO A 3 14.67 -11.83 5.62
C PRO A 3 14.09 -10.40 5.59
N CYS A 4 13.94 -9.89 4.36
CA CYS A 4 12.81 -9.08 3.89
C CYS A 4 12.36 -7.91 4.76
N GLN A 5 12.92 -6.73 4.48
CA GLN A 5 12.13 -5.49 4.38
C GLN A 5 12.41 -4.92 2.99
N PRO A 6 11.44 -4.89 2.06
CA PRO A 6 11.70 -4.37 0.71
C PRO A 6 12.08 -2.89 0.72
N PHE A 7 11.65 -2.15 1.74
CA PHE A 7 11.85 -0.71 1.87
C PHE A 7 13.21 -0.30 2.43
N TYR A 8 14.12 -1.23 2.71
CA TYR A 8 15.40 -0.90 3.34
C TYR A 8 16.58 -1.62 2.68
N HIS A 9 17.59 -0.85 2.29
CA HIS A 9 18.87 -1.38 1.82
C HIS A 9 19.87 -1.37 2.98
N PHE A 10 20.28 -2.56 3.44
CA PHE A 10 21.25 -2.69 4.53
C PHE A 10 22.65 -2.31 4.07
N LEU A 11 23.25 -1.33 4.74
CA LEU A 11 24.60 -0.85 4.46
C LEU A 11 25.64 -1.71 5.17
N ARG A 12 25.49 -1.90 6.49
CA ARG A 12 26.44 -2.65 7.31
C ARG A 12 25.82 -3.15 8.61
N GLU A 13 26.43 -4.19 9.16
CA GLU A 13 26.18 -4.64 10.53
C GLU A 13 26.96 -3.77 11.52
N LEU A 14 26.30 -3.40 12.61
CA LEU A 14 26.90 -2.60 13.67
C LEU A 14 27.44 -3.51 14.78
N PRO A 15 28.67 -3.26 15.27
CA PRO A 15 29.25 -4.06 16.35
C PRO A 15 28.51 -3.79 17.66
N LEU A 16 27.65 -4.72 18.05
CA LEU A 16 27.01 -4.71 19.36
C LEU A 16 27.98 -5.29 20.38
N THR A 17 28.23 -4.56 21.48
CA THR A 17 28.98 -5.12 22.61
C THR A 17 28.01 -5.94 23.47
N PRO A 18 28.15 -7.26 23.58
CA PRO A 18 27.23 -8.07 24.37
C PRO A 18 27.56 -7.92 25.86
N ILE A 19 26.56 -7.74 26.73
CA ILE A 19 26.77 -7.90 28.17
C ILE A 19 25.59 -8.64 28.80
N LEU A 20 25.90 -9.82 29.36
CA LEU A 20 25.12 -10.66 30.27
C LEU A 20 23.73 -11.11 29.78
N SER A 21 23.64 -12.41 29.43
CA SER A 21 22.38 -13.15 29.54
C SER A 21 22.21 -13.60 30.99
N THR A 22 21.14 -13.16 31.64
CA THR A 22 20.76 -13.66 32.97
C THR A 22 19.37 -14.28 32.87
N LYS A 23 19.24 -15.51 33.37
CA LYS A 23 17.96 -16.20 33.52
C LYS A 23 17.45 -15.88 34.92
N THR A 24 16.38 -15.11 35.03
CA THR A 24 15.59 -15.04 36.26
C THR A 24 14.43 -16.03 36.15
N ALA A 25 13.76 -16.36 37.27
CA ALA A 25 12.83 -17.49 37.36
C ALA A 25 11.81 -17.60 36.20
N ASN A 26 11.39 -16.48 35.60
CA ASN A 26 10.40 -16.42 34.51
C ASN A 26 10.77 -15.48 33.34
N LEU A 27 11.97 -14.91 33.31
CA LEU A 27 12.36 -13.89 32.32
C LEU A 27 13.78 -14.13 31.82
N ASN A 28 13.89 -14.26 30.50
CA ASN A 28 15.15 -14.23 29.78
C ASN A 28 15.41 -12.77 29.37
N PHE A 29 16.59 -12.25 29.71
CA PHE A 29 16.98 -10.88 29.42
C PHE A 29 18.30 -10.84 28.66
N PHE A 30 18.39 -9.93 27.69
CA PHE A 30 19.62 -9.59 26.99
C PHE A 30 19.76 -8.08 26.92
N CYS A 31 20.96 -7.54 27.18
CA CYS A 31 21.27 -6.14 26.93
C CYS A 31 22.59 -5.95 26.19
N GLY A 32 22.72 -4.79 25.56
CA GLY A 32 23.95 -4.37 24.95
C GLY A 32 24.03 -2.86 24.83
N THR A 33 25.20 -2.39 24.39
CA THR A 33 25.40 -0.97 24.09
C THR A 33 26.04 -0.79 22.73
N TYR A 34 25.73 0.34 22.10
CA TYR A 34 26.37 0.78 20.87
C TYR A 34 26.73 2.26 20.97
N LEU A 35 27.96 2.60 20.56
CA LEU A 35 28.42 3.97 20.43
C LEU A 35 28.35 4.36 18.95
N ALA A 36 27.52 5.34 18.62
CA ALA A 36 27.44 5.87 17.27
C ALA A 36 28.79 6.52 16.89
N GLN A 37 29.44 5.98 15.86
CA GLN A 37 30.58 6.63 15.22
C GLN A 37 30.01 7.55 14.14
N SER A 38 30.17 8.85 14.35
CA SER A 38 29.59 9.89 13.50
C SER A 38 30.19 9.84 12.10
N GLU A 39 29.42 9.36 11.13
CA GLU A 39 29.59 9.64 9.70
C GLU A 39 28.33 9.22 8.89
N SER A 40 27.19 9.01 9.55
CA SER A 40 25.93 8.71 8.87
C SER A 40 25.21 10.00 8.49
N ASP A 41 24.77 10.11 7.24
CA ASP A 41 23.87 11.17 6.82
C ASP A 41 22.55 10.99 7.60
N ALA A 42 22.39 11.78 8.66
CA ALA A 42 21.40 11.55 9.71
C ALA A 42 19.95 11.61 9.22
N ALA A 43 19.72 12.12 8.00
CA ALA A 43 18.39 12.28 7.43
C ALA A 43 17.82 11.01 6.77
N THR A 44 18.67 10.10 6.26
CA THR A 44 18.22 8.95 5.44
C THR A 44 18.55 7.59 6.06
N THR A 45 19.34 7.59 7.13
CA THR A 45 19.82 6.40 7.81
C THR A 45 18.78 5.90 8.80
N SER A 46 18.38 4.63 8.69
CA SER A 46 17.55 3.90 9.65
C SER A 46 18.37 2.81 10.34
N LEU A 47 18.03 2.53 11.59
CA LEU A 47 18.74 1.56 12.42
C LEU A 47 17.77 0.46 12.81
N PHE A 48 18.19 -0.78 12.63
CA PHE A 48 17.36 -1.95 12.84
C PHE A 48 17.98 -2.90 13.84
N ILE A 49 17.15 -3.50 14.68
CA ILE A 49 17.49 -4.70 15.45
C ILE A 49 16.83 -5.90 14.79
N TYR A 50 17.64 -6.89 14.42
CA TYR A 50 17.20 -8.18 13.90
C TYR A 50 17.43 -9.27 14.95
N PHE A 51 16.42 -10.11 15.12
CA PHE A 51 16.50 -11.28 15.98
C PHE A 51 16.64 -12.54 15.13
N SER A 52 17.75 -13.26 15.26
CA SER A 52 17.92 -14.58 14.62
C SER A 52 17.87 -15.68 15.68
N PRO A 53 16.81 -16.51 15.73
CA PRO A 53 16.85 -17.73 16.52
C PRO A 53 17.91 -18.67 15.95
N LEU A 54 18.75 -19.27 16.80
CA LEU A 54 19.81 -20.20 16.38
C LEU A 54 19.31 -21.63 16.10
N VAL A 55 18.03 -21.92 16.39
CA VAL A 55 17.44 -23.23 16.12
C VAL A 55 16.57 -23.15 14.86
N GLU A 56 16.91 -23.96 13.86
CA GLU A 56 16.12 -24.11 12.63
C GLU A 56 14.69 -24.56 12.97
N ARG A 57 13.72 -23.73 12.59
CA ARG A 57 12.34 -24.09 12.21
C ARG A 57 11.61 -25.17 13.03
N SER A 58 11.89 -25.32 14.33
CA SER A 58 11.06 -26.16 15.20
C SER A 58 10.09 -25.27 16.01
N SER A 59 8.90 -25.07 15.45
CA SER A 59 7.59 -25.01 16.16
C SER A 59 7.43 -24.19 17.44
N LEU A 60 8.31 -23.25 17.79
CA LEU A 60 8.13 -22.37 18.95
C LEU A 60 7.54 -21.04 18.48
N GLY A 61 6.25 -20.88 18.77
CA GLY A 61 5.38 -19.75 18.43
C GLY A 61 5.72 -18.44 19.12
N ILE A 62 7.00 -18.10 19.26
CA ILE A 62 7.46 -16.83 19.81
C ILE A 62 7.30 -15.79 18.70
N ARG A 63 6.11 -15.17 18.68
CA ARG A 63 5.75 -14.17 17.66
C ARG A 63 6.31 -12.81 18.00
N THR A 64 6.55 -12.53 19.28
CA THR A 64 6.86 -11.18 19.77
C THR A 64 7.78 -11.18 20.98
N ALA A 65 8.59 -10.13 21.15
CA ALA A 65 9.38 -9.80 22.34
C ALA A 65 9.10 -8.38 22.79
N SER A 66 9.43 -8.05 24.03
CA SER A 66 9.56 -6.66 24.45
C SER A 66 11.00 -6.16 24.25
N LEU A 67 11.14 -4.94 23.75
CA LEU A 67 12.41 -4.26 23.49
C LEU A 67 12.41 -2.92 24.21
N SER A 68 13.48 -2.55 24.89
CA SER A 68 13.72 -1.21 25.43
C SER A 68 14.91 -0.63 24.71
N LEU A 69 14.79 0.64 24.32
CA LEU A 69 15.90 1.43 23.82
C LEU A 69 15.93 2.75 24.60
N ASN A 70 17.07 3.05 25.23
CA ASN A 70 17.28 4.28 26.00
C ASN A 70 16.16 4.55 27.03
N GLY A 71 15.64 3.49 27.66
CA GLY A 71 14.59 3.57 28.68
C GLY A 71 13.15 3.59 28.14
N LYS A 72 12.94 3.60 26.82
CA LYS A 72 11.62 3.52 26.19
C LYS A 72 11.33 2.11 25.71
N ALA A 73 10.22 1.56 26.17
CA ALA A 73 9.80 0.19 25.86
C ALA A 73 8.85 0.12 24.66
N TYR A 74 9.13 -0.83 23.77
CA TYR A 74 8.23 -1.39 22.80
C TYR A 74 7.77 -2.75 23.30
N PHE A 75 6.46 -2.92 23.42
CA PHE A 75 5.87 -4.19 23.85
C PHE A 75 5.40 -4.99 22.66
N ARG A 76 5.56 -6.31 22.74
CA ARG A 76 5.05 -7.25 21.73
C ARG A 76 5.56 -6.97 20.30
N MET A 77 6.82 -6.55 20.17
CA MET A 77 7.47 -6.34 18.88
C MET A 77 7.76 -7.67 18.20
N PRO A 78 7.59 -7.77 16.87
CA PRO A 78 7.86 -9.02 16.17
C PRO A 78 9.34 -9.43 16.27
N PHE A 79 9.61 -10.72 16.43
CA PHE A 79 10.95 -11.32 16.33
C PHE A 79 11.44 -11.37 14.85
N THR A 80 11.41 -10.22 14.17
CA THR A 80 11.86 -10.07 12.79
C THR A 80 12.84 -8.90 12.72
N MET A 81 12.37 -7.71 12.35
CA MET A 81 13.14 -6.47 12.39
C MET A 81 12.35 -5.36 13.04
N VAL A 82 13.03 -4.57 13.87
CA VAL A 82 12.46 -3.40 14.53
C VAL A 82 13.25 -2.17 14.14
N ASN A 83 12.58 -1.17 13.53
CA ASN A 83 13.19 0.14 13.30
C ASN A 83 13.31 0.86 14.65
N ILE A 84 14.55 1.04 15.09
CA ILE A 84 14.90 1.69 16.36
C ILE A 84 15.37 3.13 16.16
N PHE A 85 15.51 3.60 14.91
CA PHE A 85 15.97 4.94 14.58
C PHE A 85 15.25 6.06 15.36
N PRO A 86 13.90 6.04 15.52
CA PRO A 86 13.20 7.12 16.23
C PRO A 86 13.64 7.33 17.68
N LEU A 87 14.27 6.33 18.30
CA LEU A 87 14.70 6.35 19.69
C LEU A 87 16.22 6.31 19.85
N PHE A 88 16.94 6.25 18.73
CA PHE A 88 18.39 6.12 18.71
C PHE A 88 19.05 7.49 18.79
N ASP A 89 20.00 7.63 19.69
CA ASP A 89 20.78 8.85 19.87
C ASP A 89 22.12 8.70 19.12
N LEU A 90 22.27 9.43 18.00
CA LEU A 90 23.50 9.43 17.20
C LEU A 90 24.69 10.10 17.90
N THR A 91 24.48 10.76 19.03
CA THR A 91 25.52 11.53 19.75
C THR A 91 25.99 10.84 21.03
N LYS A 92 25.33 9.75 21.44
CA LYS A 92 25.56 9.09 22.73
C LYS A 92 25.60 7.57 22.60
N ARG A 93 25.94 6.93 23.73
CA ARG A 93 25.83 5.49 23.88
C ARG A 93 24.35 5.11 23.99
N ASN A 94 23.91 4.24 23.09
CA ASN A 94 22.58 3.67 23.10
C ASN A 94 22.58 2.38 23.91
N CYS A 95 21.61 2.22 24.80
CA CYS A 95 21.43 1.02 25.61
C CYS A 95 20.14 0.32 25.16
N PHE A 96 20.22 -0.96 24.82
CA PHE A 96 19.07 -1.77 24.45
C PHE A 96 18.93 -2.96 25.37
N ALA A 97 17.68 -3.36 25.59
CA ALA A 97 17.32 -4.51 26.42
C ALA A 97 16.15 -5.26 25.78
N VAL A 98 16.19 -6.59 25.80
CA VAL A 98 15.12 -7.44 25.25
C VAL A 98 14.70 -8.41 26.33
N TRP A 99 13.40 -8.50 26.58
CA TRP A 99 12.83 -9.38 27.58
C TRP A 99 11.49 -9.97 27.13
N ASP A 100 11.26 -11.22 27.52
CA ASP A 100 9.99 -11.91 27.41
C ASP A 100 10.00 -13.16 28.30
N GLU A 101 8.83 -13.73 28.57
CA GLU A 101 8.66 -14.99 29.30
C GLU A 101 9.23 -16.18 28.51
N VAL A 102 9.17 -16.08 27.17
CA VAL A 102 9.53 -17.16 26.24
C VAL A 102 10.57 -16.68 25.23
N ILE A 103 11.69 -16.07 25.66
CA ILE A 103 12.82 -15.88 24.73
C ILE A 103 13.53 -17.23 24.57
N PRO A 104 13.85 -17.68 23.34
CA PRO A 104 14.65 -18.89 23.14
C PRO A 104 16.00 -18.79 23.86
N GLU A 105 16.50 -19.90 24.42
CA GLU A 105 17.79 -19.92 25.13
C GLU A 105 18.99 -19.53 24.25
N LYS A 106 18.82 -19.52 22.93
CA LYS A 106 19.84 -19.16 21.94
C LYS A 106 19.25 -18.22 20.87
N VAL A 107 19.18 -16.93 21.20
CA VAL A 107 18.88 -15.85 20.23
C VAL A 107 20.13 -15.03 19.99
N THR A 108 20.42 -14.76 18.72
CA THR A 108 21.40 -13.73 18.35
C THR A 108 20.67 -12.45 18.00
N VAL A 109 21.15 -11.34 18.55
CA VAL A 109 20.66 -10.00 18.24
C VAL A 109 21.72 -9.29 17.40
N ARG A 110 21.31 -8.79 16.24
CA ARG A 110 22.18 -8.09 15.30
C ARG A 110 21.61 -6.71 15.03
N ALA A 111 22.46 -5.69 14.99
CA ALA A 111 22.04 -4.34 14.63
C ALA A 111 22.52 -4.02 13.22
N PHE A 112 21.68 -3.38 12.42
CA PHE A 112 22.00 -2.99 11.06
C PHE A 112 21.73 -1.52 10.82
N GLU A 113 22.64 -0.90 10.07
CA GLU A 113 22.41 0.37 9.41
C GLU A 113 21.79 0.12 8.04
N ALA A 114 20.71 0.83 7.72
CA ALA A 114 20.00 0.69 6.45
C ALA A 114 19.51 2.04 5.95
N VAL A 115 19.40 2.19 4.63
CA VAL A 115 18.79 3.37 4.00
C VAL A 115 17.37 3.02 3.59
N LYS A 116 16.41 3.91 3.88
CA LYS A 116 15.03 3.75 3.42
C LYS A 116 14.96 3.96 1.91
N VAL A 117 14.45 2.98 1.19
CA VAL A 117 14.08 3.07 -0.22
C VAL A 117 12.66 3.62 -0.29
N LEU A 118 12.49 4.77 -0.96
CA LEU A 118 11.17 5.36 -1.14
C LEU A 118 10.33 4.52 -2.11
N GLU A 119 9.00 4.61 -2.00
CA GLU A 119 8.08 3.88 -2.86
C GLU A 119 8.28 4.24 -4.34
N GLY A 120 8.69 5.48 -4.62
CA GLY A 120 9.04 5.95 -5.97
C GLY A 120 10.24 5.22 -6.56
N ASP A 121 11.34 5.14 -5.83
CA ASP A 121 12.56 4.47 -6.30
C ASP A 121 12.32 2.97 -6.49
N MET A 122 11.60 2.37 -5.54
CA MET A 122 11.20 0.97 -5.63
C MET A 122 10.37 0.72 -6.88
N LEU A 123 9.40 1.58 -7.18
CA LEU A 123 8.56 1.42 -8.35
C LEU A 123 9.32 1.62 -9.66
N SER A 124 10.27 2.56 -9.72
CA SER A 124 11.14 2.74 -10.88
C SER A 124 11.93 1.47 -11.18
N LEU A 125 12.52 0.84 -10.15
CA LEU A 125 13.23 -0.43 -10.29
C LEU A 125 12.34 -1.57 -10.79
N LEU A 126 11.08 -1.62 -10.34
CA LEU A 126 10.10 -2.59 -10.84
C LEU A 126 9.80 -2.33 -12.33
N ILE A 127 9.54 -1.07 -12.71
CA ILE A 127 9.17 -0.71 -14.09
C ILE A 127 10.31 -0.97 -15.08
N GLU A 128 11.56 -0.72 -14.69
CA GLU A 128 12.75 -0.97 -15.52
C GLU A 128 13.00 -2.47 -15.76
N SER A 129 12.37 -3.34 -14.98
CA SER A 129 12.57 -4.79 -15.02
C SER A 129 11.42 -5.49 -15.76
N ALA A 130 11.70 -6.06 -16.93
CA ALA A 130 10.70 -6.78 -17.75
C ALA A 130 9.84 -7.85 -17.02
N PRO A 131 10.36 -8.64 -16.05
CA PRO A 131 9.56 -9.61 -15.30
C PRO A 131 8.39 -9.01 -14.51
N TYR A 132 8.37 -7.70 -14.32
CA TYR A 132 7.37 -6.98 -13.53
C TYR A 132 6.26 -6.37 -14.39
N ILE A 133 6.20 -6.72 -15.67
CA ILE A 133 5.21 -6.20 -16.61
C ILE A 133 4.23 -7.32 -16.99
N VAL A 134 2.93 -7.06 -16.85
CA VAL A 134 1.88 -7.86 -17.51
C VAL A 134 1.61 -7.21 -18.86
N ARG A 135 1.82 -7.96 -19.95
CA ARG A 135 1.57 -7.42 -21.28
C ARG A 135 0.08 -7.32 -21.54
N ARG A 136 -0.30 -6.53 -22.53
CA ARG A 136 -1.70 -6.34 -22.89
C ARG A 136 -2.39 -7.66 -23.21
N GLU A 137 -1.69 -8.51 -23.95
CA GLU A 137 -2.17 -9.79 -24.43
C GLU A 137 -2.47 -10.76 -23.28
N ASP A 138 -1.69 -10.70 -22.19
CA ASP A 138 -1.90 -11.52 -21.00
C ASP A 138 -3.22 -11.15 -20.30
N THR A 139 -3.50 -9.85 -20.19
CA THR A 139 -4.76 -9.37 -19.59
C THR A 139 -5.95 -9.67 -20.51
N GLU A 140 -5.80 -9.49 -21.81
CA GLU A 140 -6.83 -9.86 -22.80
C GLU A 140 -7.14 -11.38 -22.77
N ALA A 141 -6.13 -12.23 -22.62
CA ALA A 141 -6.31 -13.67 -22.48
C ALA A 141 -7.08 -14.03 -21.20
N LEU A 142 -6.80 -13.34 -20.09
CA LEU A 142 -7.56 -13.52 -18.85
C LEU A 142 -9.03 -13.12 -19.02
N VAL A 143 -9.29 -12.01 -19.71
CA VAL A 143 -10.66 -11.56 -20.04
C VAL A 143 -11.39 -12.62 -20.86
N LYS A 144 -10.78 -13.11 -21.94
CA LYS A 144 -11.33 -14.17 -22.80
C LYS A 144 -11.64 -15.45 -22.02
N ALA A 145 -10.72 -15.89 -21.15
CA ALA A 145 -10.91 -17.07 -20.34
C ALA A 145 -12.13 -16.96 -19.41
N HIS A 146 -12.38 -15.79 -18.84
CA HIS A 146 -13.52 -15.55 -17.96
C HIS A 146 -14.86 -15.67 -18.69
N PHE A 147 -14.96 -15.15 -19.92
CA PHE A 147 -16.15 -15.32 -20.75
C PHE A 147 -16.35 -16.76 -21.22
N ALA A 148 -15.28 -17.51 -21.45
CA ALA A 148 -15.36 -18.91 -21.86
C ALA A 148 -15.92 -19.85 -20.78
N THR A 149 -15.83 -19.46 -19.50
CA THR A 149 -16.36 -20.25 -18.36
C THR A 149 -17.81 -19.93 -17.99
N ALA A 150 -18.45 -18.96 -18.63
CA ALA A 150 -19.81 -18.55 -18.33
C ALA A 150 -20.83 -19.43 -19.09
N ASP A 151 -20.99 -20.69 -18.66
CA ASP A 151 -21.76 -21.71 -19.40
C ASP A 151 -23.30 -21.50 -19.44
N GLU A 152 -23.88 -20.55 -18.70
CA GLU A 152 -25.35 -20.38 -18.64
C GLU A 152 -25.86 -18.93 -18.71
N ALA A 153 -24.98 -17.93 -18.66
CA ALA A 153 -25.34 -16.52 -18.72
C ALA A 153 -24.58 -15.82 -19.85
N VAL A 154 -25.30 -15.14 -20.74
CA VAL A 154 -24.69 -14.26 -21.75
C VAL A 154 -24.13 -13.03 -21.03
N ILE A 155 -22.90 -13.12 -20.53
CA ILE A 155 -22.18 -11.96 -20.02
C ILE A 155 -21.70 -11.18 -21.24
N GLU A 156 -22.36 -10.06 -21.56
CA GLU A 156 -21.97 -9.23 -22.71
C GLU A 156 -20.68 -8.45 -22.46
N ASN A 157 -20.43 -8.08 -21.21
CA ASN A 157 -19.24 -7.34 -20.79
C ASN A 157 -18.92 -7.55 -19.31
N LEU A 158 -17.66 -7.32 -18.94
CA LEU A 158 -17.18 -7.32 -17.56
C LEU A 158 -16.84 -5.88 -17.16
N GLN A 159 -17.57 -5.33 -16.18
CA GLN A 159 -17.27 -4.01 -15.67
C GLN A 159 -16.06 -4.04 -14.73
N MET A 160 -15.10 -3.14 -14.95
CA MET A 160 -13.90 -2.98 -14.14
C MET A 160 -13.78 -1.53 -13.64
N SER A 161 -13.43 -1.34 -12.38
CA SER A 161 -13.22 -0.02 -11.81
C SER A 161 -11.80 0.50 -12.08
N LEU A 162 -11.71 1.78 -12.43
CA LEU A 162 -10.46 2.54 -12.54
C LEU A 162 -10.04 3.16 -11.20
N LEU A 163 -10.83 2.97 -10.14
CA LEU A 163 -10.52 3.42 -8.80
C LEU A 163 -9.77 2.36 -8.01
N CYS A 164 -8.75 2.79 -7.27
CA CYS A 164 -7.96 1.91 -6.43
C CYS A 164 -8.77 1.46 -5.21
N PRO A 165 -8.87 0.14 -4.91
CA PRO A 165 -9.58 -0.34 -3.73
C PRO A 165 -8.92 0.09 -2.42
N ILE A 166 -7.63 0.41 -2.42
CA ILE A 166 -6.88 0.89 -1.26
C ILE A 166 -7.05 2.40 -1.10
N ALA A 167 -6.66 3.17 -2.12
CA ALA A 167 -6.59 4.63 -2.03
C ALA A 167 -7.93 5.34 -2.27
N LYS A 168 -8.97 4.61 -2.74
CA LYS A 168 -10.30 5.13 -3.07
C LYS A 168 -10.29 6.32 -4.05
N ARG A 169 -9.25 6.37 -4.90
CA ARG A 169 -9.04 7.38 -5.95
C ARG A 169 -8.56 6.69 -7.23
N LYS A 170 -8.57 7.41 -8.35
CA LYS A 170 -8.13 6.88 -9.65
C LYS A 170 -6.72 6.30 -9.55
N ILE A 171 -6.55 5.11 -10.11
CA ILE A 171 -5.27 4.39 -10.15
C ILE A 171 -4.29 5.21 -10.98
N ARG A 172 -3.07 5.40 -10.47
CA ARG A 172 -1.98 6.07 -11.20
C ARG A 172 -1.07 5.05 -11.86
N VAL A 173 -0.70 4.01 -11.10
CA VAL A 173 0.13 2.91 -11.60
C VAL A 173 -0.60 1.60 -11.32
N PRO A 174 -1.31 1.04 -12.33
CA PRO A 174 -2.10 -0.16 -12.14
C PRO A 174 -1.20 -1.36 -11.98
N CYS A 175 -1.41 -2.10 -10.91
CA CYS A 175 -0.71 -3.34 -10.65
C CYS A 175 -1.64 -4.41 -10.07
N ARG A 176 -1.15 -5.64 -10.14
CA ARG A 176 -1.71 -6.85 -9.50
C ARG A 176 -0.59 -7.84 -9.22
N GLY A 177 -0.89 -8.92 -8.50
CA GLY A 177 0.09 -9.98 -8.26
C GLY A 177 0.27 -10.89 -9.47
N ALA A 178 1.45 -11.50 -9.61
CA ALA A 178 1.79 -12.43 -10.69
C ALA A 178 0.85 -13.64 -10.80
N ARG A 179 0.18 -14.01 -9.70
CA ARG A 179 -0.76 -15.15 -9.63
C ARG A 179 -2.23 -14.72 -9.56
N CYS A 180 -2.51 -13.43 -9.57
CA CYS A 180 -3.87 -12.91 -9.48
C CYS A 180 -4.67 -13.31 -10.73
N GLN A 181 -5.81 -13.99 -10.53
CA GLN A 181 -6.74 -14.38 -11.61
C GLN A 181 -7.89 -13.38 -11.82
N HIS A 182 -7.79 -12.19 -11.24
CA HIS A 182 -8.75 -11.10 -11.42
C HIS A 182 -8.16 -9.99 -12.31
N MET A 183 -9.03 -9.23 -12.97
CA MET A 183 -8.66 -8.11 -13.86
C MET A 183 -8.50 -6.81 -13.08
N GLN A 184 -9.28 -6.64 -11.99
CA GLN A 184 -9.26 -5.42 -11.18
C GLN A 184 -7.85 -5.14 -10.66
N CYS A 185 -7.25 -4.04 -11.12
CA CYS A 185 -5.96 -3.58 -10.63
C CYS A 185 -6.12 -2.74 -9.36
N PHE A 186 -5.00 -2.57 -8.65
CA PHE A 186 -4.85 -1.60 -7.56
C PHE A 186 -3.62 -0.72 -7.81
N ASP A 187 -3.54 0.42 -7.11
CA ASP A 187 -2.46 1.39 -7.28
C ASP A 187 -1.18 0.92 -6.57
N ALA A 188 -0.08 0.81 -7.33
CA ALA A 188 1.19 0.32 -6.82
C ALA A 188 1.74 1.19 -5.68
N TYR A 189 1.67 2.52 -5.81
CA TYR A 189 2.09 3.43 -4.74
C TYR A 189 1.29 3.23 -3.46
N ALA A 190 -0.04 3.18 -3.58
CA ALA A 190 -0.90 2.95 -2.43
C ALA A 190 -0.62 1.60 -1.76
N TYR A 191 -0.32 0.56 -2.55
CA TYR A 191 0.01 -0.77 -2.04
C TYR A 191 1.34 -0.80 -1.27
N LEU A 192 2.37 -0.14 -1.82
CA LEU A 192 3.68 -0.02 -1.18
C LEU A 192 3.56 0.78 0.13
N ALA A 193 2.93 1.95 0.11
CA ALA A 193 2.74 2.79 1.29
C ALA A 193 1.92 2.08 2.39
N LEU A 194 0.89 1.32 2.01
CA LEU A 194 0.10 0.52 2.95
C LEU A 194 0.96 -0.51 3.69
N ASN A 195 1.86 -1.20 2.99
CA ASN A 195 2.73 -2.20 3.61
C ASN A 195 3.92 -1.57 4.35
N ASP A 196 4.41 -0.40 3.94
CA ASP A 196 5.47 0.31 4.65
C ASP A 196 5.00 0.93 5.98
N SER A 197 3.76 1.44 6.01
CA SER A 197 3.23 2.16 7.19
C SER A 197 2.78 1.28 8.36
N THR A 198 2.68 -0.05 8.16
CA THR A 198 2.23 -1.00 9.18
C THR A 198 3.39 -1.77 9.80
N LEU A 199 3.32 -2.01 11.12
CA LEU A 199 4.30 -2.85 11.82
C LEU A 199 4.25 -4.32 11.33
N HIS A 200 3.11 -4.74 10.79
CA HIS A 200 2.87 -6.10 10.30
C HIS A 200 2.31 -6.06 8.87
N PRO A 201 3.17 -5.91 7.85
CA PRO A 201 2.71 -5.91 6.47
C PRO A 201 2.15 -7.27 6.09
N SER A 202 0.91 -7.28 5.63
CA SER A 202 0.22 -8.51 5.25
C SER A 202 0.69 -9.05 3.90
N TRP A 203 1.20 -8.18 3.00
CA TRP A 203 1.57 -8.52 1.63
C TRP A 203 0.51 -9.36 0.91
N ARG A 204 -0.76 -8.95 1.06
CA ARG A 204 -1.91 -9.60 0.43
C ARG A 204 -2.61 -8.69 -0.57
N CYS A 205 -3.07 -9.27 -1.67
CA CYS A 205 -3.81 -8.57 -2.69
C CYS A 205 -5.11 -7.98 -2.10
N PRO A 206 -5.41 -6.68 -2.27
CA PRO A 206 -6.65 -6.07 -1.78
C PRO A 206 -7.91 -6.53 -2.52
N VAL A 207 -7.76 -7.30 -3.60
CA VAL A 207 -8.89 -7.81 -4.42
C VAL A 207 -9.18 -9.28 -4.12
N CYS A 208 -8.19 -10.17 -4.29
CA CYS A 208 -8.36 -11.61 -4.09
C CYS A 208 -7.77 -12.16 -2.79
N ASN A 209 -7.11 -11.32 -1.98
CA ASN A 209 -6.45 -11.71 -0.72
C ASN A 209 -5.28 -12.71 -0.85
N ASP A 210 -4.86 -13.06 -2.07
CA ASP A 210 -3.65 -13.87 -2.33
C ASP A 210 -2.38 -13.16 -1.89
N GLN A 211 -1.33 -13.93 -1.57
CA GLN A 211 -0.02 -13.38 -1.25
C GLN A 211 0.63 -12.74 -2.48
N VAL A 212 1.03 -11.47 -2.34
CA VAL A 212 1.72 -10.67 -3.34
C VAL A 212 2.91 -10.00 -2.66
N LEU A 213 4.08 -10.65 -2.72
CA LEU A 213 5.32 -10.05 -2.24
C LEU A 213 5.80 -8.98 -3.24
N LEU A 214 6.79 -8.16 -2.86
CA LEU A 214 7.36 -7.15 -3.75
C LEU A 214 7.74 -7.72 -5.14
N GLN A 215 8.41 -8.87 -5.15
CA GLN A 215 8.83 -9.59 -6.36
C GLN A 215 7.68 -10.14 -7.22
N ASP A 216 6.46 -10.17 -6.67
CA ASP A 216 5.26 -10.66 -7.33
C ASP A 216 4.39 -9.52 -7.88
N ILE A 217 4.70 -8.27 -7.57
CA ILE A 217 3.98 -7.12 -8.12
C ILE A 217 4.19 -7.09 -9.64
N ARG A 218 3.12 -6.90 -10.40
CA ARG A 218 3.16 -6.75 -11.86
C ARG A 218 2.36 -5.53 -12.28
N ILE A 219 2.95 -4.68 -13.10
CA ILE A 219 2.31 -3.51 -13.70
C ILE A 219 1.49 -3.96 -14.91
N ASP A 220 0.21 -3.60 -14.94
CA ASP A 220 -0.72 -4.04 -15.98
C ASP A 220 -0.81 -3.02 -17.12
N LEU A 221 -0.25 -3.36 -18.29
CA LEU A 221 -0.16 -2.43 -19.41
C LEU A 221 -1.52 -2.16 -20.08
N LEU A 222 -2.43 -3.14 -20.11
CA LEU A 222 -3.77 -2.90 -20.65
C LEU A 222 -4.49 -1.85 -19.81
N THR A 223 -4.48 -2.01 -18.49
CA THR A 223 -5.14 -1.07 -17.56
C THR A 223 -4.46 0.29 -17.58
N LEU A 224 -3.13 0.34 -17.74
CA LEU A 224 -2.39 1.60 -17.87
C LEU A 224 -2.81 2.36 -19.12
N ASP A 225 -2.98 1.66 -20.24
CA ASP A 225 -3.44 2.27 -21.48
C ASP A 225 -4.91 2.71 -21.41
N ILE A 226 -5.76 1.96 -20.72
CA ILE A 226 -7.14 2.37 -20.43
C ILE A 226 -7.14 3.67 -19.62
N LEU A 227 -6.36 3.74 -18.54
CA LEU A 227 -6.28 4.92 -17.68
C LEU A 227 -5.79 6.18 -18.41
N ARG A 228 -4.93 6.02 -19.43
CA ARG A 228 -4.46 7.13 -20.29
C ARG A 228 -5.50 7.61 -21.28
N LYS A 229 -6.36 6.72 -21.77
CA LYS A 229 -7.36 7.01 -22.82
C LYS A 229 -8.73 7.38 -22.26
N ALA A 230 -9.09 6.87 -21.10
CA ALA A 230 -10.34 7.18 -20.43
C ALA A 230 -10.29 8.59 -19.84
N GLU A 231 -11.39 9.34 -19.99
CA GLU A 231 -11.49 10.70 -19.45
C GLU A 231 -11.36 10.76 -17.93
N SER A 232 -11.03 11.95 -17.40
CA SER A 232 -10.75 12.16 -15.96
C SER A 232 -11.89 11.66 -15.06
N GLU A 233 -13.14 11.98 -15.42
CA GLU A 233 -14.35 11.67 -14.64
C GLU A 233 -14.76 10.20 -14.74
N CYS A 234 -14.18 9.43 -15.66
CA CYS A 234 -14.50 8.02 -15.78
C CYS A 234 -13.92 7.21 -14.64
N SER A 235 -14.81 6.50 -13.94
CA SER A 235 -14.47 5.61 -12.84
C SER A 235 -14.59 4.12 -13.19
N ASN A 236 -15.27 3.76 -14.28
CA ASN A 236 -15.50 2.38 -14.69
C ASN A 236 -15.42 2.21 -16.21
N VAL A 237 -15.01 1.03 -16.64
CA VAL A 237 -14.98 0.59 -18.05
C VAL A 237 -15.59 -0.78 -18.20
N ASN A 238 -16.08 -1.09 -19.38
CA ASN A 238 -16.61 -2.40 -19.74
C ASN A 238 -15.58 -3.12 -20.61
N LEU A 239 -15.08 -4.25 -20.13
CA LEU A 239 -14.21 -5.18 -20.88
C LEU A 239 -15.08 -6.12 -21.71
N LEU A 240 -14.73 -6.29 -22.99
CA LEU A 240 -15.52 -7.05 -23.95
C LEU A 240 -14.88 -8.43 -24.21
N PRO A 241 -15.66 -9.44 -24.66
CA PRO A 241 -15.15 -10.80 -24.90
C PRO A 241 -14.00 -10.91 -25.89
N ASN A 242 -13.92 -9.98 -26.85
CA ASN A 242 -12.83 -9.92 -27.83
C ASN A 242 -11.51 -9.36 -27.23
N GLY A 243 -11.52 -8.88 -25.99
CA GLY A 243 -10.39 -8.24 -25.31
C GLY A 243 -10.36 -6.70 -25.42
N SER A 244 -11.25 -6.10 -26.22
CA SER A 244 -11.37 -4.64 -26.28
C SER A 244 -12.16 -4.10 -25.09
N TRP A 245 -12.23 -2.77 -24.95
CA TRP A 245 -12.93 -2.11 -23.86
C TRP A 245 -13.72 -0.91 -24.36
N ALA A 246 -14.75 -0.55 -23.60
CA ALA A 246 -15.58 0.64 -23.81
C ALA A 246 -15.79 1.38 -22.49
N LEU A 247 -16.10 2.68 -22.55
CA LEU A 247 -16.49 3.44 -21.37
C LEU A 247 -17.82 2.89 -20.82
N ALA A 248 -17.95 2.82 -19.49
CA ALA A 248 -19.22 2.44 -18.89
C ALA A 248 -20.28 3.54 -19.11
N VAL A 249 -21.55 3.15 -19.27
CA VAL A 249 -22.68 4.07 -19.44
C VAL A 249 -22.77 5.02 -18.23
N GLY A 250 -22.99 6.32 -18.48
CA GLY A 250 -22.99 7.36 -17.44
C GLY A 250 -21.62 8.01 -17.17
N CYS A 251 -20.54 7.52 -17.81
CA CYS A 251 -19.25 8.23 -17.86
C CYS A 251 -19.29 9.45 -18.81
N HIS A 252 -20.28 9.47 -19.72
CA HIS A 252 -20.62 10.60 -20.57
C HIS A 252 -22.12 10.77 -20.72
N ASP A 253 -22.70 11.74 -20.01
CA ASP A 253 -23.76 12.59 -20.56
C ASP A 253 -23.84 13.91 -19.75
N ARG A 254 -23.00 14.87 -20.09
CA ARG A 254 -23.41 16.28 -20.08
C ARG A 254 -23.47 16.70 -21.54
N SER A 255 -24.45 16.19 -22.28
CA SER A 255 -25.05 17.03 -23.31
C SER A 255 -25.45 18.33 -22.61
N VAL A 256 -24.62 19.36 -22.82
CA VAL A 256 -25.03 20.73 -22.55
C VAL A 256 -26.23 20.92 -23.45
N ILE A 257 -27.44 20.88 -22.86
CA ILE A 257 -28.62 21.41 -23.51
C ILE A 257 -28.29 22.88 -23.70
N THR A 258 -27.80 23.25 -24.87
CA THR A 258 -27.77 24.63 -25.30
C THR A 258 -29.22 25.03 -25.43
N ILE A 259 -29.76 25.65 -24.39
CA ILE A 259 -30.99 26.43 -24.51
C ILE A 259 -30.61 27.56 -25.46
N ASP A 260 -31.10 27.48 -26.69
CA ASP A 260 -31.03 28.56 -27.64
C ASP A 260 -31.85 29.72 -27.05
N ASP A 261 -31.16 30.68 -26.41
CA ASP A 261 -31.72 31.94 -25.91
C ASP A 261 -32.07 32.88 -27.09
N SER A 262 -32.83 32.34 -28.06
CA SER A 262 -33.51 33.13 -29.07
C SER A 262 -34.63 33.93 -28.39
N PRO A 263 -34.64 35.27 -28.48
CA PRO A 263 -35.61 36.09 -27.76
C PRO A 263 -37.02 35.83 -28.27
N ILE A 264 -37.86 35.27 -27.39
CA ILE A 264 -39.29 35.07 -27.63
C ILE A 264 -39.93 36.45 -27.87
N LYS A 265 -40.49 36.65 -29.07
CA LYS A 265 -41.37 37.78 -29.38
C LYS A 265 -42.60 37.70 -28.48
N MET A 266 -42.77 38.68 -27.60
CA MET A 266 -43.98 38.83 -26.79
C MET A 266 -45.20 39.10 -27.69
N PRO A 267 -46.34 38.42 -27.48
CA PRO A 267 -47.62 38.88 -27.98
C PRO A 267 -48.20 39.95 -27.06
N THR A 268 -48.56 41.08 -27.65
CA THR A 268 -49.24 42.22 -27.04
C THR A 268 -50.70 41.89 -26.69
N ARG A 269 -51.16 42.37 -25.51
CA ARG A 269 -52.46 43.03 -25.19
C ARG A 269 -52.90 42.64 -23.76
N THR A 270 -53.02 43.51 -22.76
CA THR A 270 -53.91 44.68 -22.49
C THR A 270 -54.80 44.30 -21.29
N LEU A 271 -54.60 44.99 -20.14
CA LEU A 271 -55.50 45.27 -18.97
C LEU A 271 -56.40 44.13 -18.40
N CYS A 272 -56.56 43.92 -17.08
CA CYS A 272 -56.96 44.87 -16.02
C CYS A 272 -56.96 44.21 -14.61
N ASN A 273 -56.88 45.06 -13.57
CA ASN A 273 -57.32 44.91 -12.15
C ASN A 273 -56.63 43.91 -11.21
N SER A 274 -55.83 44.41 -10.24
CA SER A 274 -56.14 44.70 -8.82
C SER A 274 -56.39 43.43 -7.98
N SER A 275 -55.59 43.10 -6.97
CA SER A 275 -55.48 43.85 -5.71
C SER A 275 -54.16 43.59 -4.98
N VAL A 276 -53.71 44.64 -4.28
CA VAL A 276 -52.59 44.66 -3.34
C VAL A 276 -53.03 44.02 -2.02
N VAL A 277 -52.22 43.11 -1.47
CA VAL A 277 -52.18 42.85 -0.01
C VAL A 277 -50.71 42.73 0.40
N ASP A 278 -50.24 43.78 1.06
CA ASP A 278 -49.03 43.84 1.87
C ASP A 278 -49.42 43.59 3.33
N LEU A 279 -48.73 42.67 4.00
CA LEU A 279 -48.77 42.51 5.46
C LEU A 279 -47.38 42.13 5.95
N THR A 280 -46.54 43.15 6.12
CA THR A 280 -45.45 43.15 7.10
C THR A 280 -46.03 42.92 8.50
N TYR A 281 -45.47 41.96 9.28
CA TYR A 281 -44.91 42.20 10.63
C TYR A 281 -44.45 40.89 11.30
N ASP A 282 -43.13 40.87 11.57
CA ASP A 282 -42.40 40.52 12.80
C ASP A 282 -42.78 39.35 13.72
N SER A 283 -41.74 38.50 13.90
CA SER A 283 -41.09 38.10 15.15
C SER A 283 -41.87 37.34 16.23
N ASP A 284 -41.37 36.13 16.52
CA ASP A 284 -40.74 35.77 17.80
C ASP A 284 -39.61 34.75 17.56
#